data_AF-A0A1F8MDU8-F1
#
_entry.id   AF-A0A1F8MDU8-F1
#
_cell.length_a   1.000
_cell.length_b   1.000
_cell.length_c   1.000
_cell.angle_alpha   90.00
_cell.angle_beta   90.00
_cell.angle_gamma   90.00
#
_symmetry.space_group_name_H-M   'P 1'
#
loop_
_entity.id
_entity.type
_entity.pdbx_description
1 polymer ?
#
loop_
_entity_poly.entity_id
_entity_poly.type
_entity_poly.pdbx_seq_one_letter_code
_entity_poly.pdbx_strand_id
1 'polypeptide(L)'
;MNALSLTKWHSAAATSVFLIMLTMVALMVGMAGCGNTPSSGVQIRDWHDLDAIRDNLDGEILLMNHLDSTTAGYTELASPTANEGKGWQPIGIWPDPFTGSFDGQGFEIRDLFIDRPGDTNVGLFSFINTGAIIVGVAVMGADVNGDLYVGSLAGHSRGSLSNCHSTGNVAGDTHVGGLVGENGGIVTNSSSAASVSGSYEVGGLIGQNHGTVSKSCSTGTATGNSYVGGLVGWNREGTVSNSYSSARVNGESLVGGLAGSNRASLSNCYSTGNVTGLEEVGGLVGRTYEGTVSNSFWDIETSGQATSSGGTGKTTAEMKNVATFSDAGWNIVAVANLDTRNAAYIWNIVDDETYPLLSWQ
;
A
#
# COMPACT_ATOMS: atom_id res chain seq x y z
N MET A 1 -1.53 -70.48 7.27
CA MET A 1 -0.06 -70.47 7.45
C MET A 1 0.52 -69.56 6.37
N ASN A 2 1.51 -68.74 6.77
CA ASN A 2 2.29 -67.74 6.02
C ASN A 2 1.53 -66.43 5.73
N ALA A 3 1.64 -65.33 6.48
CA ALA A 3 2.75 -64.54 7.04
C ALA A 3 3.35 -63.48 6.09
N LEU A 4 3.08 -62.21 6.46
CA LEU A 4 3.89 -60.99 6.39
C LEU A 4 4.32 -60.39 5.03
N SER A 5 3.87 -59.15 4.77
CA SER A 5 4.76 -57.99 4.70
C SER A 5 3.99 -56.67 4.83
N LEU A 6 4.40 -55.87 5.82
CA LEU A 6 4.03 -54.48 6.06
C LEU A 6 4.91 -53.59 5.17
N THR A 7 4.34 -52.64 4.44
CA THR A 7 5.05 -51.37 4.17
C THR A 7 4.07 -50.21 4.08
N LYS A 8 4.26 -49.29 5.03
CA LYS A 8 3.73 -47.94 5.12
C LYS A 8 4.03 -47.15 3.84
N TRP A 9 3.09 -46.33 3.39
CA TRP A 9 3.43 -45.07 2.73
C TRP A 9 2.68 -43.93 3.43
N HIS A 10 3.50 -43.05 3.99
CA HIS A 10 3.12 -41.83 4.67
C HIS A 10 2.52 -40.80 3.71
N SER A 11 1.76 -39.91 4.33
CA SER A 11 1.36 -38.58 3.88
C SER A 11 2.35 -37.88 2.94
N ALA A 12 1.81 -37.36 1.83
CA ALA A 12 2.27 -36.12 1.22
C ALA A 12 1.07 -35.15 1.34
N ALA A 13 1.02 -34.34 2.40
CA ALA A 13 1.62 -33.01 2.45
C ALA A 13 1.02 -32.10 1.37
N ALA A 14 0.11 -31.25 1.84
CA ALA A 14 -0.53 -30.19 1.10
C ALA A 14 0.53 -29.24 0.51
N THR A 15 0.66 -29.26 -0.82
CA THR A 15 1.16 -28.12 -1.57
C THR A 15 -0.04 -27.24 -1.91
N SER A 16 -0.46 -26.44 -0.93
CA SER A 16 -1.38 -25.33 -1.16
C SER A 16 -0.57 -24.21 -1.81
N VAL A 17 -0.49 -24.23 -3.14
CA VAL A 17 0.01 -23.10 -3.93
C VAL A 17 -1.08 -22.04 -3.86
N PHE A 18 -0.90 -21.09 -2.94
CA PHE A 18 -1.75 -19.91 -2.79
C PHE A 18 -1.54 -18.99 -4.00
N LEU A 19 -2.21 -19.33 -5.11
CA LEU A 19 -2.40 -18.43 -6.23
C LEU A 19 -3.63 -17.58 -5.87
N ILE A 20 -3.41 -16.38 -5.33
CA ILE A 20 -4.48 -15.39 -5.17
C ILE A 20 -4.86 -14.94 -6.59
N MET A 21 -5.82 -15.65 -7.20
CA MET A 21 -6.62 -15.07 -8.25
C MET A 21 -7.42 -13.95 -7.60
N LEU A 22 -7.06 -12.71 -7.90
CA LEU A 22 -7.91 -11.56 -7.68
C LEU A 22 -9.10 -11.68 -8.64
N THR A 23 -10.09 -12.49 -8.27
CA THR A 23 -11.39 -12.45 -8.95
C THR A 23 -12.04 -11.12 -8.57
N MET A 24 -12.09 -10.20 -9.52
CA MET A 24 -12.92 -9.00 -9.47
C MET A 24 -14.37 -9.40 -9.15
N VAL A 25 -14.74 -9.33 -7.88
CA VAL A 25 -16.11 -9.01 -7.50
C VAL A 25 -16.10 -7.52 -7.27
N ALA A 26 -16.43 -6.76 -8.32
CA ALA A 26 -16.84 -5.38 -8.17
C ALA A 26 -18.08 -5.38 -7.26
N LEU A 27 -17.86 -5.15 -5.96
CA LEU A 27 -18.94 -4.89 -5.03
C LEU A 27 -19.42 -3.47 -5.33
N MET A 28 -20.39 -3.35 -6.25
CA MET A 28 -21.26 -2.18 -6.36
C MET A 28 -22.09 -2.07 -5.06
N VAL A 29 -21.49 -1.63 -3.97
CA VAL A 29 -22.22 -1.14 -2.79
C VAL A 29 -21.46 0.06 -2.25
N GLY A 30 -21.77 1.22 -2.84
CA GLY A 30 -21.14 2.50 -2.50
C GLY A 30 -21.55 3.67 -3.39
N MET A 31 -22.22 3.44 -4.52
CA MET A 31 -22.80 4.50 -5.36
C MET A 31 -24.33 4.42 -5.42
N ALA A 32 -25.00 4.38 -4.26
CA ALA A 32 -26.41 4.74 -4.17
C ALA A 32 -26.51 6.25 -3.90
N GLY A 33 -26.22 7.06 -4.91
CA GLY A 33 -26.24 8.52 -4.79
C GLY A 33 -25.91 9.33 -6.05
N CYS A 34 -25.50 8.69 -7.15
CA CYS A 34 -25.26 9.36 -8.43
C CYS A 34 -26.27 8.81 -9.46
N GLY A 35 -27.14 9.68 -9.96
CA GLY A 35 -28.08 9.34 -11.03
C GLY A 35 -27.38 8.99 -12.33
N ASN A 36 -28.07 8.28 -13.22
CA ASN A 36 -27.65 7.91 -14.57
C ASN A 36 -27.52 9.12 -15.53
N THR A 37 -26.83 10.18 -15.12
CA THR A 37 -26.30 11.20 -16.01
C THR A 37 -24.85 10.83 -16.32
N PRO A 38 -24.46 10.65 -17.60
CA PRO A 38 -23.05 10.52 -17.94
C PRO A 38 -22.30 11.71 -17.35
N SER A 39 -21.31 11.45 -16.50
CA SER A 39 -20.43 12.52 -16.01
C SER A 39 -19.79 13.20 -17.23
N SER A 40 -19.75 14.53 -17.18
CA SER A 40 -19.12 15.39 -18.19
C SER A 40 -17.60 15.50 -18.04
N GLY A 41 -16.99 14.67 -17.18
CA GLY A 41 -15.55 14.68 -16.93
C GLY A 41 -14.71 14.36 -18.18
N VAL A 42 -13.44 14.76 -18.14
CA VAL A 42 -12.42 14.42 -19.14
C VAL A 42 -12.21 12.91 -19.10
N GLN A 43 -12.49 12.26 -20.22
CA GLN A 43 -12.47 10.81 -20.33
C GLN A 43 -11.13 10.32 -20.88
N ILE A 44 -10.45 9.47 -20.11
CA ILE A 44 -9.13 8.94 -20.45
C ILE A 44 -9.27 7.54 -21.03
N ARG A 45 -8.94 7.36 -22.31
CA ARG A 45 -9.00 6.06 -23.00
C ARG A 45 -7.63 5.53 -23.40
N ASP A 46 -6.67 6.42 -23.55
CA ASP A 46 -5.29 6.09 -23.90
C ASP A 46 -4.27 6.99 -23.19
N TRP A 47 -2.97 6.76 -23.45
CA TRP A 47 -1.90 7.53 -22.82
C TRP A 47 -1.86 8.98 -23.29
N HIS A 48 -2.30 9.27 -24.52
CA HIS A 48 -2.39 10.64 -25.03
C HIS A 48 -3.46 11.44 -24.30
N ASP A 49 -4.63 10.84 -24.05
CA ASP A 49 -5.67 11.44 -23.21
C ASP A 49 -5.14 11.72 -21.80
N LEU A 50 -4.42 10.76 -21.21
CA LEU A 50 -3.86 10.91 -19.86
C LEU A 50 -2.82 12.03 -19.81
N ASP A 51 -2.00 12.16 -20.85
CA ASP A 51 -0.99 13.22 -20.92
C ASP A 51 -1.62 14.61 -21.09
N ALA A 52 -2.72 14.70 -21.83
CA ALA A 52 -3.44 15.96 -22.07
C ALA A 52 -4.02 16.59 -20.79
N ILE A 53 -4.15 15.84 -19.69
CA ILE A 53 -4.65 16.40 -18.41
C ILE A 53 -3.70 17.45 -17.82
N ARG A 54 -2.45 17.52 -18.28
CA ARG A 54 -1.50 18.57 -17.90
C ARG A 54 -2.00 19.98 -18.21
N ASP A 55 -2.86 20.10 -19.22
CA ASP A 55 -3.46 21.37 -19.61
C ASP A 55 -4.74 21.68 -18.82
N ASN A 56 -5.19 20.78 -17.94
CA ASN A 56 -6.42 20.88 -17.16
C ASN A 56 -6.30 20.19 -15.78
N LEU A 57 -5.38 20.69 -14.95
CA LEU A 57 -5.01 20.09 -13.66
C LEU A 57 -6.08 20.22 -12.56
N ASP A 58 -7.15 20.99 -12.78
CA ASP A 58 -8.28 21.17 -11.87
C ASP A 58 -9.57 20.48 -12.35
N GLY A 59 -9.51 19.76 -13.48
CA GLY A 59 -10.64 19.07 -14.08
C GLY A 59 -11.13 17.83 -13.31
N GLU A 60 -12.34 17.38 -13.65
CA GLU A 60 -12.86 16.06 -13.29
C GLU A 60 -12.39 15.04 -14.34
N ILE A 61 -11.59 14.07 -13.93
CA ILE A 61 -10.95 13.10 -14.83
C ILE A 61 -11.48 11.71 -14.53
N LEU A 62 -11.87 10.99 -15.58
CA LEU A 62 -12.45 9.67 -15.52
C LEU A 62 -11.65 8.69 -16.38
N LEU A 63 -11.10 7.66 -15.78
CA LEU A 63 -10.49 6.57 -16.54
C LEU A 63 -11.61 5.72 -17.18
N MET A 64 -11.52 5.50 -18.49
CA MET A 64 -12.55 4.80 -19.27
C MET A 64 -12.05 3.48 -19.87
N ASN A 65 -10.77 3.16 -19.67
CA ASN A 65 -10.12 1.97 -20.19
C ASN A 65 -8.88 1.63 -19.36
N HIS A 66 -8.46 0.36 -19.40
CA HIS A 66 -7.10 0.03 -18.95
C HIS A 66 -6.07 0.75 -19.83
N LEU A 67 -5.07 1.33 -19.20
CA LEU A 67 -3.88 1.80 -19.90
C LEU A 67 -2.78 0.78 -19.67
N ASP A 68 -2.22 0.22 -20.72
CA ASP A 68 -1.09 -0.71 -20.63
C ASP A 68 -0.15 -0.51 -21.82
N SER A 69 0.84 -1.39 -21.93
CA SER A 69 1.85 -1.36 -23.00
C SER A 69 1.28 -1.52 -24.43
N THR A 70 0.01 -1.91 -24.58
CA THR A 70 -0.68 -2.05 -25.86
C THR A 70 -1.60 -0.87 -26.19
N THR A 71 -1.91 -0.02 -25.20
CA THR A 71 -2.75 1.15 -25.38
C THR A 71 -2.01 2.25 -26.16
N ALA A 72 -2.74 3.00 -27.00
CA ALA A 72 -2.16 4.06 -27.81
C ALA A 72 -1.38 5.08 -26.95
N GLY A 73 -0.26 5.58 -27.49
CA GLY A 73 0.63 6.53 -26.81
C GLY A 73 1.65 5.92 -25.85
N TYR A 74 1.55 4.64 -25.47
CA TYR A 74 2.47 4.03 -24.49
C TYR A 74 3.95 4.21 -24.85
N THR A 75 4.34 3.82 -26.07
CA THR A 75 5.75 3.89 -26.52
C THR A 75 6.31 5.30 -26.44
N GLU A 76 5.49 6.31 -26.74
CA GLU A 76 5.88 7.72 -26.76
C GLU A 76 5.94 8.34 -25.36
N LEU A 77 5.05 7.92 -24.45
CA LEU A 77 4.79 8.64 -23.21
C LEU A 77 5.21 7.89 -21.94
N ALA A 78 5.08 6.56 -21.89
CA ALA A 78 5.18 5.79 -20.65
C ALA A 78 6.10 4.57 -20.71
N SER A 79 6.77 4.34 -21.85
CA SER A 79 7.69 3.21 -22.05
C SER A 79 9.13 3.53 -21.66
N PRO A 80 10.01 2.52 -21.55
CA PRO A 80 11.45 2.72 -21.36
C PRO A 80 12.18 3.52 -22.45
N THR A 81 11.55 3.75 -23.60
CA THR A 81 12.12 4.59 -24.67
C THR A 81 11.53 6.00 -24.72
N ALA A 82 10.48 6.27 -23.95
CA ALA A 82 9.83 7.58 -23.89
C ALA A 82 10.75 8.62 -23.23
N ASN A 83 10.62 9.88 -23.61
CA ASN A 83 11.29 11.03 -22.99
C ASN A 83 12.81 10.82 -22.78
N GLU A 84 13.52 10.44 -23.84
CA GLU A 84 14.98 10.17 -23.80
C GLU A 84 15.37 9.05 -22.82
N GLY A 85 14.47 8.08 -22.63
CA GLY A 85 14.66 6.96 -21.71
C GLY A 85 14.17 7.22 -20.29
N LYS A 86 13.61 8.40 -20.00
CA LYS A 86 13.08 8.73 -18.66
C LYS A 86 11.68 8.21 -18.39
N GLY A 87 10.98 7.71 -19.42
CA GLY A 87 9.60 7.25 -19.26
C GLY A 87 8.62 8.39 -19.03
N TRP A 88 7.56 8.10 -18.28
CA TRP A 88 6.49 9.03 -17.97
C TRP A 88 6.99 10.31 -17.29
N GLN A 89 6.41 11.44 -17.68
CA GLN A 89 6.59 12.72 -17.01
C GLN A 89 5.51 12.87 -15.92
N PRO A 90 5.85 13.02 -14.64
CA PRO A 90 4.84 13.14 -13.58
C PRO A 90 3.84 14.29 -13.83
N ILE A 91 2.55 14.10 -13.50
CA ILE A 91 1.49 15.11 -13.62
C ILE A 91 1.50 16.05 -12.42
N GLY A 92 1.26 17.35 -12.61
CA GLY A 92 1.20 18.31 -11.51
C GLY A 92 2.59 18.66 -10.97
N ILE A 93 3.45 19.20 -11.84
CA ILE A 93 4.81 19.62 -11.50
C ILE A 93 4.76 21.06 -10.98
N TRP A 94 5.47 21.35 -9.89
CA TRP A 94 5.56 22.69 -9.33
C TRP A 94 5.98 23.73 -10.40
N PRO A 95 5.33 24.90 -10.48
CA PRO A 95 4.39 25.48 -9.51
C PRO A 95 2.91 25.10 -9.68
N ASP A 96 2.57 24.20 -10.61
CA ASP A 96 1.21 23.87 -10.99
C ASP A 96 0.86 22.43 -10.54
N PRO A 97 0.53 22.20 -9.24
CA PRO A 97 0.19 20.87 -8.76
C PRO A 97 -1.22 20.45 -9.23
N PHE A 98 -1.50 19.14 -9.20
CA PHE A 98 -2.82 18.62 -9.52
C PHE A 98 -3.84 19.01 -8.42
N THR A 99 -4.94 19.65 -8.80
CA THR A 99 -5.99 20.13 -7.88
C THR A 99 -7.38 19.53 -8.15
N GLY A 100 -7.53 18.80 -9.26
CA GLY A 100 -8.79 18.25 -9.73
C GLY A 100 -9.20 16.93 -9.06
N SER A 101 -10.09 16.20 -9.73
CA SER A 101 -10.46 14.83 -9.33
C SER A 101 -10.02 13.81 -10.38
N PHE A 102 -9.62 12.62 -9.92
CA PHE A 102 -9.27 11.49 -10.77
C PHE A 102 -9.97 10.23 -10.27
N ASP A 103 -10.92 9.73 -11.03
CA ASP A 103 -11.64 8.49 -10.75
C ASP A 103 -11.16 7.37 -11.69
N GLY A 104 -10.59 6.32 -11.11
CA GLY A 104 -10.11 5.15 -11.86
C GLY A 104 -11.23 4.26 -12.39
N GLN A 105 -12.47 4.39 -11.90
CA GLN A 105 -13.65 3.63 -12.32
C GLN A 105 -13.46 2.09 -12.41
N GLY A 106 -12.54 1.54 -11.62
CA GLY A 106 -12.19 0.11 -11.64
C GLY A 106 -11.26 -0.31 -12.79
N PHE A 107 -10.77 0.63 -13.60
CA PHE A 107 -9.71 0.39 -14.57
C PHE A 107 -8.32 0.54 -13.92
N GLU A 108 -7.31 0.04 -14.63
CA GLU A 108 -5.94 -0.04 -14.15
C GLU A 108 -5.01 0.72 -15.10
N ILE A 109 -3.98 1.34 -14.53
CA ILE A 109 -2.83 1.89 -15.24
C ILE A 109 -1.68 0.90 -15.04
N ARG A 110 -1.23 0.26 -16.11
CA ARG A 110 -0.24 -0.82 -16.08
C ARG A 110 1.05 -0.41 -16.79
N ASP A 111 2.13 -1.11 -16.45
CA ASP A 111 3.42 -1.01 -17.12
C ASP A 111 4.02 0.41 -17.12
N LEU A 112 3.61 1.25 -16.15
CA LEU A 112 4.09 2.61 -15.98
C LEU A 112 5.59 2.60 -15.71
N PHE A 113 6.39 3.14 -16.64
CA PHE A 113 7.83 3.27 -16.47
C PHE A 113 8.22 4.73 -16.22
N ILE A 114 9.03 4.97 -15.17
CA ILE A 114 9.63 6.26 -14.84
C ILE A 114 11.07 6.03 -14.38
N ASP A 115 12.07 6.54 -15.11
CA ASP A 115 13.48 6.45 -14.72
C ASP A 115 14.13 7.83 -14.64
N ARG A 116 14.09 8.41 -13.43
CA ARG A 116 14.46 9.80 -13.14
C ARG A 116 15.27 9.89 -11.83
N PRO A 117 16.43 9.22 -11.72
CA PRO A 117 17.17 9.03 -10.46
C PRO A 117 17.74 10.31 -9.81
N GLY A 118 17.56 11.49 -10.41
CA GLY A 118 17.93 12.79 -9.84
C GLY A 118 16.76 13.77 -9.72
N ASP A 119 15.54 13.34 -10.09
CA ASP A 119 14.35 14.18 -9.99
C ASP A 119 13.66 13.93 -8.65
N THR A 120 13.00 14.98 -8.15
CA THR A 120 12.18 14.92 -6.93
C THR A 120 10.69 14.89 -7.28
N ASN A 121 9.85 14.37 -6.39
CA ASN A 121 8.42 14.20 -6.57
C ASN A 121 8.10 13.31 -7.78
N VAL A 122 8.48 12.03 -7.69
CA VAL A 122 8.40 11.08 -8.79
C VAL A 122 7.26 10.09 -8.55
N GLY A 123 6.37 9.99 -9.54
CA GLY A 123 5.21 9.10 -9.57
C GLY A 123 4.33 9.38 -10.78
N LEU A 124 3.17 8.73 -10.90
CA LEU A 124 2.16 9.11 -11.89
C LEU A 124 1.83 10.61 -11.78
N PHE A 125 1.61 11.05 -10.53
CA PHE A 125 1.55 12.45 -10.13
C PHE A 125 2.84 12.87 -9.43
N SER A 126 3.34 14.06 -9.75
CA SER A 126 4.40 14.71 -8.97
C SER A 126 3.83 15.20 -7.65
N PHE A 127 2.86 16.14 -7.71
CA PHE A 127 2.24 16.75 -6.54
C PHE A 127 0.72 16.76 -6.70
N ILE A 128 0.02 16.05 -5.81
CA ILE A 128 -1.43 16.16 -5.57
C ILE A 128 -1.69 17.20 -4.46
N ASN A 129 -2.32 18.33 -4.80
CA ASN A 129 -2.51 19.44 -3.87
C ASN A 129 -3.72 19.24 -2.92
N THR A 130 -3.81 20.08 -1.90
CA THR A 130 -4.99 20.16 -1.02
C THR A 130 -6.26 20.38 -1.83
N GLY A 131 -7.30 19.59 -1.55
CA GLY A 131 -8.59 19.65 -2.22
C GLY A 131 -8.72 18.69 -3.40
N ALA A 132 -7.62 18.18 -3.95
CA ALA A 132 -7.65 17.15 -4.98
C ALA A 132 -8.19 15.83 -4.43
N ILE A 133 -8.91 15.09 -5.28
CA ILE A 133 -9.55 13.82 -4.92
C ILE A 133 -9.13 12.74 -5.91
N ILE A 134 -8.45 11.70 -5.45
CA ILE A 134 -8.14 10.51 -6.24
C ILE A 134 -8.87 9.31 -5.66
N VAL A 135 -9.63 8.62 -6.49
CA VAL A 135 -10.42 7.46 -6.10
C VAL A 135 -10.25 6.31 -7.08
N GLY A 136 -10.05 5.09 -6.57
CA GLY A 136 -10.11 3.89 -7.38
C GLY A 136 -8.96 3.71 -8.38
N VAL A 137 -7.82 4.39 -8.19
CA VAL A 137 -6.68 4.29 -9.11
C VAL A 137 -5.77 3.12 -8.73
N ALA A 138 -5.61 2.17 -9.65
CA ALA A 138 -4.69 1.04 -9.51
C ALA A 138 -3.52 1.19 -10.49
N VAL A 139 -2.30 1.35 -9.95
CA VAL A 139 -1.05 1.43 -10.73
C VAL A 139 -0.32 0.08 -10.63
N MET A 140 -0.39 -0.73 -11.69
CA MET A 140 0.00 -2.14 -11.66
C MET A 140 1.28 -2.41 -12.45
N GLY A 141 2.22 -3.16 -11.86
CA GLY A 141 3.49 -3.49 -12.52
C GLY A 141 4.33 -2.26 -12.87
N ALA A 142 4.28 -1.21 -12.06
CA ALA A 142 5.08 0.00 -12.29
C ALA A 142 6.58 -0.27 -12.10
N ASP A 143 7.42 0.49 -12.79
CA ASP A 143 8.85 0.55 -12.55
C ASP A 143 9.24 2.02 -12.41
N VAL A 144 9.40 2.47 -11.17
CA VAL A 144 9.58 3.88 -10.82
C VAL A 144 10.91 4.06 -10.11
N ASN A 145 11.77 4.90 -10.67
CA ASN A 145 13.05 5.28 -10.10
C ASN A 145 13.16 6.81 -10.00
N GLY A 146 13.41 7.33 -8.81
CA GLY A 146 13.52 8.76 -8.49
C GLY A 146 14.65 9.08 -7.51
N ASP A 147 14.67 10.30 -6.95
CA ASP A 147 15.59 10.69 -5.87
C ASP A 147 14.84 10.89 -4.55
N LEU A 148 14.12 12.02 -4.42
CA LEU A 148 13.39 12.42 -3.22
C LEU A 148 11.88 12.44 -3.46
N TYR A 149 11.09 11.92 -2.51
CA TYR A 149 9.63 11.80 -2.61
C TYR A 149 9.23 10.93 -3.81
N VAL A 150 9.32 9.62 -3.64
CA VAL A 150 9.07 8.67 -4.72
C VAL A 150 7.92 7.74 -4.34
N GLY A 151 6.90 7.65 -5.20
CA GLY A 151 5.83 6.67 -5.07
C GLY A 151 5.18 6.38 -6.41
N SER A 152 4.59 5.19 -6.57
CA SER A 152 4.03 4.80 -7.87
C SER A 152 2.87 5.70 -8.30
N LEU A 153 2.00 6.09 -7.35
CA LEU A 153 0.88 6.98 -7.61
C LEU A 153 1.30 8.44 -7.48
N ALA A 154 2.00 8.80 -6.40
CA ALA A 154 2.41 10.17 -6.17
C ALA A 154 3.77 10.30 -5.49
N GLY A 155 4.56 11.29 -5.90
CA GLY A 155 5.71 11.73 -5.12
C GLY A 155 5.27 12.38 -3.80
N HIS A 156 4.46 13.44 -3.89
CA HIS A 156 3.89 14.16 -2.76
C HIS A 156 2.36 14.25 -2.87
N SER A 157 1.65 14.00 -1.77
CA SER A 157 0.20 14.18 -1.71
C SER A 157 -0.26 14.96 -0.47
N ARG A 158 -1.03 16.03 -0.71
CA ARG A 158 -1.85 16.75 0.29
C ARG A 158 -3.35 16.57 0.04
N GLY A 159 -3.72 15.82 -0.99
CA GLY A 159 -5.10 15.52 -1.37
C GLY A 159 -5.70 14.34 -0.61
N SER A 160 -6.86 13.88 -1.08
CA SER A 160 -7.53 12.67 -0.58
C SER A 160 -7.39 11.52 -1.58
N LEU A 161 -6.73 10.44 -1.16
CA LEU A 161 -6.50 9.23 -1.94
C LEU A 161 -7.30 8.09 -1.31
N SER A 162 -8.22 7.51 -2.05
CA SER A 162 -9.09 6.43 -1.57
C SER A 162 -9.17 5.26 -2.54
N ASN A 163 -9.17 4.03 -2.03
CA ASN A 163 -9.22 2.82 -2.86
C ASN A 163 -8.13 2.80 -3.94
N CYS A 164 -6.91 3.20 -3.57
CA CYS A 164 -5.78 3.29 -4.49
C CYS A 164 -4.82 2.13 -4.26
N HIS A 165 -4.32 1.55 -5.34
CA HIS A 165 -3.54 0.32 -5.27
C HIS A 165 -2.26 0.42 -6.10
N SER A 166 -1.18 -0.19 -5.62
CA SER A 166 0.06 -0.28 -6.38
C SER A 166 0.77 -1.63 -6.32
N THR A 167 1.44 -1.98 -7.43
CA THR A 167 2.37 -3.11 -7.53
C THR A 167 3.54 -2.75 -8.46
N GLY A 168 4.62 -3.53 -8.42
CA GLY A 168 5.82 -3.30 -9.23
C GLY A 168 7.02 -2.92 -8.38
N ASN A 169 7.95 -2.15 -8.94
CA ASN A 169 9.18 -1.69 -8.30
C ASN A 169 9.14 -0.17 -8.09
N VAL A 170 9.54 0.27 -6.90
CA VAL A 170 9.68 1.70 -6.56
C VAL A 170 11.04 1.90 -5.89
N ALA A 171 11.91 2.65 -6.55
CA ALA A 171 13.26 2.95 -6.09
C ALA A 171 13.47 4.46 -5.95
N GLY A 172 14.15 4.87 -4.89
CA GLY A 172 14.59 6.24 -4.68
C GLY A 172 15.67 6.33 -3.62
N ASP A 173 16.04 7.52 -3.18
CA ASP A 173 16.97 7.71 -2.07
C ASP A 173 16.22 7.97 -0.75
N THR A 174 15.36 8.99 -0.73
CA THR A 174 14.71 9.45 0.51
C THR A 174 13.20 9.64 0.30
N HIS A 175 12.40 9.26 1.30
CA HIS A 175 10.92 9.29 1.24
C HIS A 175 10.35 8.42 0.13
N VAL A 176 10.64 7.12 0.21
CA VAL A 176 10.23 6.15 -0.81
C VAL A 176 9.05 5.33 -0.27
N GLY A 177 7.89 5.47 -0.90
CA GLY A 177 6.67 4.75 -0.57
C GLY A 177 6.15 3.96 -1.74
N GLY A 178 5.66 2.74 -1.52
CA GLY A 178 5.12 1.93 -2.62
C GLY A 178 3.91 2.57 -3.32
N LEU A 179 3.16 3.44 -2.64
CA LEU A 179 2.06 4.22 -3.25
C LEU A 179 2.37 5.71 -3.28
N VAL A 180 2.81 6.29 -2.14
CA VAL A 180 3.09 7.72 -2.00
C VAL A 180 4.43 7.95 -1.30
N GLY A 181 5.30 8.80 -1.85
CA GLY A 181 6.56 9.17 -1.20
C GLY A 181 6.33 9.92 0.11
N GLU A 182 5.69 11.09 0.05
CA GLU A 182 5.25 11.88 1.21
C GLU A 182 3.74 12.12 1.23
N ASN A 183 3.11 11.76 2.35
CA ASN A 183 1.69 12.02 2.59
C ASN A 183 1.50 13.15 3.63
N GLY A 184 1.03 14.30 3.17
CA GLY A 184 0.44 15.37 3.99
C GLY A 184 -1.10 15.40 3.96
N GLY A 185 -1.74 14.49 3.23
CA GLY A 185 -3.19 14.43 3.02
C GLY A 185 -3.87 13.24 3.71
N ILE A 186 -4.86 12.65 3.03
CA ILE A 186 -5.59 11.47 3.51
C ILE A 186 -5.32 10.31 2.55
N VAL A 187 -4.90 9.17 3.08
CA VAL A 187 -4.81 7.89 2.38
C VAL A 187 -5.72 6.89 3.11
N THR A 188 -6.72 6.37 2.41
CA THR A 188 -7.69 5.45 3.00
C THR A 188 -8.07 4.30 2.08
N ASN A 189 -8.32 3.11 2.64
CA ASN A 189 -8.68 1.92 1.88
C ASN A 189 -7.68 1.57 0.75
N SER A 190 -6.40 1.84 0.97
CA SER A 190 -5.39 1.74 -0.07
C SER A 190 -4.39 0.62 0.22
N SER A 191 -3.75 0.11 -0.83
CA SER A 191 -2.72 -0.92 -0.67
C SER A 191 -1.53 -0.77 -1.59
N SER A 192 -0.42 -1.37 -1.16
CA SER A 192 0.75 -1.58 -2.01
C SER A 192 1.29 -3.00 -1.83
N ALA A 193 1.54 -3.69 -2.94
CA ALA A 193 2.35 -4.90 -2.98
C ALA A 193 3.68 -4.67 -3.71
N ALA A 194 4.12 -3.41 -3.82
CA ALA A 194 5.35 -3.05 -4.51
C ALA A 194 6.61 -3.54 -3.76
N SER A 195 7.67 -3.78 -4.53
CA SER A 195 9.03 -3.88 -4.02
C SER A 195 9.62 -2.48 -3.92
N VAL A 196 9.79 -1.99 -2.69
CA VAL A 196 10.25 -0.63 -2.39
C VAL A 196 11.69 -0.66 -1.91
N SER A 197 12.56 0.15 -2.51
CA SER A 197 13.96 0.30 -2.12
C SER A 197 14.39 1.76 -2.01
N GLY A 198 15.10 2.11 -0.94
CA GLY A 198 15.78 3.40 -0.84
C GLY A 198 16.75 3.48 0.34
N SER A 199 17.29 4.66 0.62
CA SER A 199 18.26 4.87 1.71
C SER A 199 17.56 5.23 3.02
N TYR A 200 16.65 6.21 2.99
CA TYR A 200 16.02 6.78 4.17
C TYR A 200 14.50 6.86 4.04
N GLU A 201 13.80 6.53 5.13
CA GLU A 201 12.34 6.69 5.25
C GLU A 201 11.59 5.92 4.16
N VAL A 202 11.80 4.61 4.20
CA VAL A 202 11.26 3.66 3.22
C VAL A 202 10.05 2.96 3.81
N GLY A 203 8.89 3.09 3.17
CA GLY A 203 7.66 2.43 3.57
C GLY A 203 7.04 1.60 2.46
N GLY A 204 6.51 0.42 2.77
CA GLY A 204 5.84 -0.39 1.76
C GLY A 204 4.61 0.30 1.14
N LEU A 205 3.95 1.24 1.86
CA LEU A 205 2.88 2.08 1.32
C LEU A 205 3.29 3.56 1.24
N ILE A 206 3.79 4.13 2.34
CA ILE A 206 4.11 5.56 2.48
C ILE A 206 5.55 5.74 2.97
N GLY A 207 6.37 6.56 2.30
CA GLY A 207 7.72 6.88 2.80
C GLY A 207 7.66 7.68 4.11
N GLN A 208 7.20 8.92 4.03
CA GLN A 208 6.97 9.81 5.17
C GLN A 208 5.51 10.22 5.32
N ASN A 209 5.01 10.21 6.56
CA ASN A 209 3.63 10.56 6.87
C ASN A 209 3.52 11.77 7.83
N HIS A 210 2.87 12.81 7.33
CA HIS A 210 2.35 13.96 8.08
C HIS A 210 0.82 13.94 8.18
N GLY A 211 0.15 13.21 7.28
CA GLY A 211 -1.30 13.15 7.15
C GLY A 211 -1.95 11.96 7.86
N THR A 212 -3.11 11.56 7.35
CA THR A 212 -3.86 10.38 7.84
C THR A 212 -3.65 9.20 6.91
N VAL A 213 -3.27 8.06 7.47
CA VAL A 213 -3.30 6.75 6.83
C VAL A 213 -4.28 5.87 7.59
N SER A 214 -5.31 5.38 6.92
CA SER A 214 -6.34 4.57 7.58
C SER A 214 -6.79 3.40 6.72
N LYS A 215 -7.18 2.28 7.34
CA LYS A 215 -7.75 1.13 6.61
C LYS A 215 -6.88 0.72 5.42
N SER A 216 -5.56 0.74 5.58
CA SER A 216 -4.63 0.56 4.45
C SER A 216 -3.63 -0.55 4.76
N CYS A 217 -3.06 -1.15 3.72
CA CYS A 217 -2.16 -2.28 3.90
C CYS A 217 -0.97 -2.32 2.95
N SER A 218 0.04 -3.07 3.35
CA SER A 218 1.22 -3.34 2.52
C SER A 218 1.61 -4.82 2.62
N THR A 219 1.93 -5.43 1.49
CA THR A 219 2.22 -6.88 1.40
C THR A 219 3.51 -7.20 0.63
N GLY A 220 4.14 -6.20 0.00
CA GLY A 220 5.35 -6.36 -0.79
C GLY A 220 6.63 -6.43 0.05
N THR A 221 7.65 -5.69 -0.35
CA THR A 221 8.92 -5.62 0.39
C THR A 221 9.35 -4.18 0.60
N ALA A 222 9.92 -3.87 1.76
CA ALA A 222 10.55 -2.58 2.04
C ALA A 222 12.02 -2.81 2.40
N THR A 223 12.94 -2.24 1.60
CA THR A 223 14.38 -2.36 1.81
C THR A 223 15.03 -0.99 1.90
N GLY A 224 15.79 -0.71 2.95
CA GLY A 224 16.60 0.50 3.00
C GLY A 224 17.57 0.57 4.16
N ASN A 225 18.22 1.71 4.38
CA ASN A 225 19.23 1.81 5.43
C ASN A 225 18.58 2.19 6.77
N SER A 226 17.84 3.29 6.81
CA SER A 226 17.28 3.82 8.06
C SER A 226 15.81 4.23 7.92
N TYR A 227 15.05 4.14 9.01
CA TYR A 227 13.61 4.43 9.04
C TYR A 227 12.83 3.56 8.05
N VAL A 228 13.00 2.24 8.15
CA VAL A 228 12.38 1.28 7.23
C VAL A 228 11.17 0.64 7.90
N GLY A 229 9.99 0.89 7.34
CA GLY A 229 8.73 0.38 7.83
C GLY A 229 8.00 -0.46 6.81
N GLY A 230 7.32 -1.52 7.26
CA GLY A 230 6.51 -2.32 6.34
C GLY A 230 5.37 -1.53 5.69
N LEU A 231 4.71 -0.63 6.42
CA LEU A 231 3.66 0.25 5.91
C LEU A 231 4.15 1.70 5.74
N VAL A 232 4.75 2.28 6.78
CA VAL A 232 5.19 3.69 6.80
C VAL A 232 6.66 3.77 7.23
N GLY A 233 7.52 4.44 6.47
CA GLY A 233 8.92 4.64 6.87
C GLY A 233 9.03 5.47 8.16
N TRP A 234 8.58 6.73 8.09
CA TRP A 234 8.50 7.63 9.25
C TRP A 234 7.11 8.26 9.41
N ASN A 235 6.44 7.97 10.54
CA ASN A 235 5.25 8.70 10.95
C ASN A 235 5.65 9.91 11.81
N ARG A 236 5.78 11.09 11.18
CA ARG A 236 6.36 12.29 11.81
C ARG A 236 5.34 13.10 12.60
N GLU A 237 4.22 13.43 11.96
CA GLU A 237 3.14 14.27 12.53
C GLU A 237 1.75 13.66 12.32
N GLY A 238 1.67 12.54 11.59
CA GLY A 238 0.42 11.98 11.12
C GLY A 238 -0.23 10.95 12.04
N THR A 239 -1.37 10.43 11.59
CA THR A 239 -2.09 9.33 12.23
C THR A 239 -2.08 8.11 11.33
N VAL A 240 -1.68 6.97 11.89
CA VAL A 240 -1.82 5.66 11.25
C VAL A 240 -2.83 4.85 12.05
N SER A 241 -3.93 4.43 11.42
CA SER A 241 -4.98 3.71 12.13
C SER A 241 -5.59 2.58 11.32
N ASN A 242 -6.04 1.52 11.99
CA ASN A 242 -6.76 0.41 11.35
C ASN A 242 -6.02 -0.11 10.11
N SER A 243 -4.69 -0.27 10.19
CA SER A 243 -3.85 -0.55 9.03
C SER A 243 -2.87 -1.67 9.35
N TYR A 244 -2.36 -2.36 8.34
CA TYR A 244 -1.46 -3.48 8.60
C TYR A 244 -0.35 -3.62 7.58
N SER A 245 0.68 -4.37 7.95
CA SER A 245 1.75 -4.77 7.06
C SER A 245 2.03 -6.27 7.19
N SER A 246 1.98 -6.98 6.07
CA SER A 246 2.59 -8.31 5.93
C SER A 246 3.87 -8.25 5.10
N ALA A 247 4.37 -7.05 4.81
CA ALA A 247 5.55 -6.85 3.96
C ALA A 247 6.82 -7.38 4.64
N ARG A 248 7.73 -7.94 3.84
CA ARG A 248 9.08 -8.25 4.33
C ARG A 248 9.88 -6.96 4.44
N VAL A 249 10.48 -6.73 5.61
CA VAL A 249 11.23 -5.49 5.91
C VAL A 249 12.69 -5.82 6.14
N ASN A 250 13.59 -5.22 5.36
CA ASN A 250 15.03 -5.33 5.55
C ASN A 250 15.63 -3.93 5.70
N GLY A 251 16.34 -3.66 6.79
CA GLY A 251 17.16 -2.46 6.86
C GLY A 251 18.31 -2.52 7.83
N GLU A 252 18.93 -1.38 8.14
CA GLU A 252 20.07 -1.32 9.06
C GLU A 252 19.64 -0.80 10.44
N SER A 253 19.02 0.38 10.50
CA SER A 253 18.60 1.01 11.75
C SER A 253 17.14 1.49 11.72
N LEU A 254 16.47 1.53 12.88
CA LEU A 254 15.09 2.02 13.01
C LEU A 254 14.14 1.26 12.08
N VAL A 255 14.11 -0.07 12.25
CA VAL A 255 13.41 -1.00 11.36
C VAL A 255 12.19 -1.56 12.07
N GLY A 256 11.00 -1.38 11.49
CA GLY A 256 9.75 -1.86 12.08
C GLY A 256 8.86 -2.61 11.09
N GLY A 257 8.21 -3.67 11.56
CA GLY A 257 7.30 -4.46 10.72
C GLY A 257 6.11 -3.65 10.16
N LEU A 258 5.70 -2.58 10.85
CA LEU A 258 4.69 -1.63 10.39
C LEU A 258 5.29 -0.22 10.16
N ALA A 259 6.03 0.30 11.13
CA ALA A 259 6.64 1.63 11.04
C ALA A 259 8.12 1.64 11.44
N GLY A 260 8.99 2.23 10.62
CA GLY A 260 10.40 2.39 11.01
C GLY A 260 10.53 3.28 12.24
N SER A 261 9.88 4.43 12.20
CA SER A 261 9.78 5.37 13.33
C SER A 261 8.37 5.92 13.50
N ASN A 262 7.97 6.12 14.76
CA ASN A 262 6.73 6.77 15.13
C ASN A 262 6.98 7.94 16.11
N ARG A 263 6.63 9.15 15.69
CA ARG A 263 6.63 10.37 16.50
C ARG A 263 5.22 10.89 16.81
N ALA A 264 4.20 10.33 16.16
CA ALA A 264 2.81 10.74 16.29
C ALA A 264 1.91 9.55 16.71
N SER A 265 0.71 9.39 16.15
CA SER A 265 -0.26 8.38 16.62
C SER A 265 -0.32 7.15 15.73
N LEU A 266 -0.26 5.98 16.37
CA LEU A 266 -0.46 4.68 15.73
C LEU A 266 -1.46 3.85 16.56
N SER A 267 -2.57 3.44 15.94
CA SER A 267 -3.65 2.75 16.67
C SER A 267 -4.35 1.67 15.86
N ASN A 268 -4.76 0.57 16.51
CA ASN A 268 -5.46 -0.54 15.87
C ASN A 268 -4.74 -1.06 14.63
N CYS A 269 -3.42 -1.21 14.70
CA CYS A 269 -2.63 -1.69 13.57
C CYS A 269 -1.93 -3.00 13.90
N TYR A 270 -1.50 -3.72 12.86
CA TYR A 270 -0.69 -4.91 13.08
C TYR A 270 0.38 -5.17 12.03
N SER A 271 1.38 -5.98 12.40
CA SER A 271 2.40 -6.49 11.47
C SER A 271 2.62 -8.00 11.60
N THR A 272 2.87 -8.65 10.46
CA THR A 272 3.16 -10.09 10.38
C THR A 272 4.37 -10.42 9.51
N GLY A 273 4.85 -9.49 8.70
CA GLY A 273 6.00 -9.74 7.83
C GLY A 273 7.32 -9.88 8.59
N ASN A 274 8.26 -10.66 8.04
CA ASN A 274 9.60 -10.82 8.61
C ASN A 274 10.35 -9.49 8.64
N VAL A 275 11.00 -9.19 9.77
CA VAL A 275 11.76 -7.95 9.98
C VAL A 275 13.22 -8.29 10.26
N THR A 276 14.12 -7.74 9.46
CA THR A 276 15.57 -7.90 9.64
C THR A 276 16.23 -6.53 9.74
N GLY A 277 17.05 -6.32 10.77
CA GLY A 277 17.92 -5.16 10.89
C GLY A 277 19.01 -5.32 11.95
N LEU A 278 19.79 -4.27 12.15
CA LEU A 278 20.98 -4.28 13.03
C LEU A 278 20.76 -3.50 14.33
N GLU A 279 20.06 -2.36 14.25
CA GLU A 279 19.85 -1.45 15.38
C GLU A 279 18.39 -0.98 15.47
N GLU A 280 17.83 -0.93 16.68
CA GLU A 280 16.44 -0.48 16.93
C GLU A 280 15.42 -1.18 16.01
N VAL A 281 15.43 -2.51 16.08
CA VAL A 281 14.52 -3.38 15.30
C VAL A 281 13.32 -3.76 16.16
N GLY A 282 12.12 -3.53 15.63
CA GLY A 282 10.88 -3.85 16.29
C GLY A 282 9.94 -4.67 15.42
N GLY A 283 9.23 -5.62 16.03
CA GLY A 283 8.21 -6.39 15.33
C GLY A 283 7.09 -5.52 14.76
N LEU A 284 6.72 -4.43 15.44
CA LEU A 284 5.75 -3.43 14.97
C LEU A 284 6.41 -2.10 14.60
N VAL A 285 7.12 -1.50 15.55
CA VAL A 285 7.75 -0.17 15.42
C VAL A 285 9.22 -0.25 15.81
N GLY A 286 10.11 0.22 14.94
CA GLY A 286 11.55 0.27 15.24
C GLY A 286 11.84 1.20 16.41
N ARG A 287 11.34 2.45 16.35
CA ARG A 287 11.43 3.42 17.44
C ARG A 287 10.18 4.28 17.60
N THR A 288 9.74 4.44 18.84
CA THR A 288 8.72 5.42 19.23
C THR A 288 9.40 6.55 20.00
N TYR A 289 9.23 7.80 19.55
CA TYR A 289 9.72 8.99 20.26
C TYR A 289 8.66 9.49 21.26
N GLU A 290 8.15 10.71 21.11
CA GLU A 290 7.01 11.24 21.88
C GLU A 290 5.64 10.74 21.40
N GLY A 291 5.63 9.87 20.38
CA GLY A 291 4.41 9.30 19.81
C GLY A 291 3.71 8.29 20.71
N THR A 292 2.52 7.87 20.28
CA THR A 292 1.72 6.84 20.97
C THR A 292 1.50 5.65 20.05
N VAL A 293 1.53 4.45 20.65
CA VAL A 293 1.14 3.19 20.00
C VAL A 293 0.11 2.51 20.88
N SER A 294 -1.13 2.36 20.39
CA SER A 294 -2.24 1.80 21.17
C SER A 294 -2.95 0.67 20.42
N ASN A 295 -3.45 -0.33 21.15
CA ASN A 295 -4.24 -1.44 20.61
C ASN A 295 -3.64 -2.07 19.34
N SER A 296 -2.32 -2.19 19.28
CA SER A 296 -1.61 -2.59 18.06
C SER A 296 -0.67 -3.75 18.35
N PHE A 297 -0.54 -4.66 17.40
CA PHE A 297 0.02 -5.99 17.64
C PHE A 297 1.05 -6.38 16.58
N TRP A 298 2.00 -7.22 16.94
CA TRP A 298 2.80 -7.92 15.93
C TRP A 298 2.86 -9.41 16.24
N ASP A 299 3.00 -10.20 15.19
CA ASP A 299 3.24 -11.63 15.29
C ASP A 299 4.71 -11.90 15.64
N ILE A 300 4.99 -12.38 16.86
CA ILE A 300 6.37 -12.63 17.33
C ILE A 300 7.05 -13.78 16.58
N GLU A 301 6.28 -14.69 15.98
CA GLU A 301 6.80 -15.89 15.33
C GLU A 301 7.15 -15.60 13.87
N THR A 302 6.25 -14.94 13.14
CA THR A 302 6.48 -14.64 11.71
C THR A 302 7.38 -13.43 11.50
N SER A 303 7.33 -12.42 12.40
CA SER A 303 8.23 -11.27 12.31
C SER A 303 9.69 -11.63 12.60
N GLY A 304 9.92 -12.70 13.39
CA GLY A 304 11.23 -13.02 13.95
C GLY A 304 11.69 -12.07 15.05
N GLN A 305 10.81 -11.20 15.55
CA GLN A 305 11.13 -10.17 16.54
C GLN A 305 10.38 -10.41 17.86
N ALA A 306 11.15 -10.60 18.94
CA ALA A 306 10.61 -10.77 20.29
C ALA A 306 10.15 -9.44 20.93
N THR A 307 10.65 -8.31 20.44
CA THR A 307 10.41 -6.98 21.01
C THR A 307 10.01 -5.95 19.95
N SER A 308 9.48 -4.83 20.40
CA SER A 308 9.13 -3.67 19.58
C SER A 308 9.14 -2.43 20.46
N SER A 309 9.42 -1.24 19.89
CA SER A 309 9.38 0.01 20.66
C SER A 309 7.95 0.44 21.02
N GLY A 310 6.94 -0.23 20.49
CA GLY A 310 5.53 -0.03 20.83
C GLY A 310 4.65 -1.17 20.34
N GLY A 311 3.42 -1.23 20.86
CA GLY A 311 2.46 -2.32 20.62
C GLY A 311 2.66 -3.51 21.56
N THR A 312 1.96 -4.60 21.29
CA THR A 312 2.06 -5.85 22.07
C THR A 312 2.33 -7.04 21.15
N GLY A 313 3.36 -7.83 21.48
CA GLY A 313 3.69 -9.04 20.75
C GLY A 313 2.67 -10.13 21.05
N LYS A 314 2.28 -10.85 20.00
CA LYS A 314 1.30 -11.94 20.03
C LYS A 314 1.84 -13.12 19.25
N THR A 315 1.54 -14.34 19.70
CA THR A 315 1.80 -15.56 18.92
C THR A 315 0.95 -15.58 17.65
N THR A 316 1.32 -16.38 16.66
CA THR A 316 0.48 -16.56 15.45
C THR A 316 -0.91 -17.06 15.81
N ALA A 317 -1.03 -17.94 16.81
CA ALA A 317 -2.33 -18.42 17.28
C ALA A 317 -3.19 -17.27 17.84
N GLU A 318 -2.63 -16.42 18.71
CA GLU A 318 -3.35 -15.24 19.23
C GLU A 318 -3.68 -14.24 18.11
N MET A 319 -2.79 -14.04 17.15
CA MET A 319 -3.01 -13.13 16.01
C MET A 319 -4.08 -13.62 15.03
N LYS A 320 -4.49 -14.89 15.12
CA LYS A 320 -5.60 -15.47 14.36
C LYS A 320 -6.89 -15.58 15.17
N ASN A 321 -6.83 -15.27 16.46
CA ASN A 321 -7.99 -15.34 17.35
C ASN A 321 -8.70 -13.98 17.41
N VAL A 322 -10.00 -13.95 17.10
CA VAL A 322 -10.80 -12.72 17.09
C VAL A 322 -10.82 -12.02 18.46
N ALA A 323 -10.78 -12.78 19.55
CA ALA A 323 -10.84 -12.23 20.91
C ALA A 323 -9.65 -11.31 21.20
N THR A 324 -8.46 -11.63 20.67
CA THR A 324 -7.26 -10.78 20.78
C THR A 324 -7.53 -9.34 20.36
N PHE A 325 -8.32 -9.17 19.30
CA PHE A 325 -8.61 -7.86 18.71
C PHE A 325 -9.88 -7.24 19.29
N SER A 326 -10.95 -8.02 19.49
CA SER A 326 -12.20 -7.49 20.06
C SER A 326 -12.02 -7.02 21.51
N ASP A 327 -11.22 -7.72 22.31
CA ASP A 327 -10.94 -7.34 23.71
C ASP A 327 -10.09 -6.06 23.79
N ALA A 328 -9.31 -5.78 22.74
CA ALA A 328 -8.58 -4.52 22.56
C ALA A 328 -9.46 -3.40 21.98
N GLY A 329 -10.75 -3.65 21.76
CA GLY A 329 -11.72 -2.66 21.29
C GLY A 329 -11.72 -2.44 19.77
N TRP A 330 -11.19 -3.37 18.97
CA TRP A 330 -11.25 -3.25 17.52
C TRP A 330 -12.69 -3.41 17.02
N ASN A 331 -13.06 -2.66 15.97
CA ASN A 331 -14.28 -2.91 15.21
C ASN A 331 -14.08 -4.11 14.28
N ILE A 332 -14.13 -5.31 14.85
CA ILE A 332 -13.84 -6.60 14.19
C ILE A 332 -14.99 -7.60 14.38
N VAL A 333 -15.17 -8.48 13.40
CA VAL A 333 -16.12 -9.60 13.48
C VAL A 333 -15.52 -10.89 12.90
N ALA A 334 -15.85 -12.02 13.52
CA ALA A 334 -15.56 -13.33 12.97
C ALA A 334 -16.56 -13.68 11.84
N VAL A 335 -16.06 -14.19 10.73
CA VAL A 335 -16.86 -14.63 9.57
C VAL A 335 -16.55 -16.08 9.23
N ALA A 336 -17.48 -16.75 8.55
CA ALA A 336 -17.33 -18.17 8.23
C ALA A 336 -16.21 -18.45 7.20
N ASN A 337 -15.98 -17.51 6.29
CA ASN A 337 -14.90 -17.50 5.32
C ASN A 337 -14.75 -16.08 4.75
N LEU A 338 -13.67 -15.86 4.00
CA LEU A 338 -13.37 -14.55 3.42
C LEU A 338 -14.42 -14.07 2.41
N ASP A 339 -15.15 -14.95 1.71
CA ASP A 339 -16.18 -14.52 0.75
C ASP A 339 -17.45 -13.98 1.43
N THR A 340 -17.57 -14.16 2.75
CA THR A 340 -18.70 -13.73 3.58
C THR A 340 -18.37 -12.53 4.48
N ARG A 341 -17.37 -11.72 4.09
CA ARG A 341 -16.97 -10.47 4.79
C ARG A 341 -18.19 -9.57 5.07
N ASN A 342 -18.24 -9.02 6.28
CA ASN A 342 -19.27 -8.10 6.72
C ASN A 342 -18.76 -6.65 6.63
N ALA A 343 -19.33 -5.89 5.67
CA ALA A 343 -18.96 -4.50 5.41
C ALA A 343 -19.32 -3.52 6.55
N ALA A 344 -20.14 -3.92 7.54
CA ALA A 344 -20.46 -3.07 8.69
C ALA A 344 -19.30 -2.92 9.69
N TYR A 345 -18.32 -3.84 9.63
CA TYR A 345 -17.13 -3.83 10.47
C TYR A 345 -15.94 -3.28 9.70
N ILE A 346 -14.89 -2.84 10.39
CA ILE A 346 -13.63 -2.43 9.73
C ILE A 346 -12.81 -3.67 9.37
N TRP A 347 -12.78 -4.63 10.29
CA TRP A 347 -11.98 -5.84 10.20
C TRP A 347 -12.88 -7.07 10.18
N ASN A 348 -12.47 -8.06 9.39
CA ASN A 348 -13.05 -9.40 9.36
C ASN A 348 -11.95 -10.42 9.62
N ILE A 349 -12.29 -11.54 10.23
CA ILE A 349 -11.34 -12.63 10.49
C ILE A 349 -12.07 -13.96 10.37
N VAL A 350 -11.42 -14.96 9.77
CA VAL A 350 -11.85 -16.35 9.93
C VAL A 350 -11.13 -16.87 11.16
N ASP A 351 -11.88 -17.02 12.25
CA ASP A 351 -11.34 -17.25 13.59
C ASP A 351 -10.47 -18.50 13.62
N ASP A 352 -9.30 -18.39 14.28
CA ASP A 352 -8.23 -19.38 14.35
C ASP A 352 -7.60 -19.81 12.99
N GLU A 353 -8.02 -19.23 11.86
CA GLU A 353 -7.54 -19.59 10.52
C GLU A 353 -6.70 -18.48 9.86
N THR A 354 -7.20 -17.24 9.85
CA THR A 354 -6.60 -16.10 9.15
C THR A 354 -6.18 -14.98 10.09
N TYR A 355 -5.30 -14.09 9.64
CA TYR A 355 -5.14 -12.77 10.28
C TYR A 355 -6.37 -11.88 9.98
N PRO A 356 -6.58 -10.77 10.70
CA PRO A 356 -7.63 -9.79 10.37
C PRO A 356 -7.42 -9.17 8.99
N LEU A 357 -8.46 -9.11 8.18
CA LEU A 357 -8.46 -8.45 6.87
C LEU A 357 -9.43 -7.28 6.87
N LEU A 358 -9.13 -6.26 6.08
CA LEU A 358 -9.96 -5.07 5.94
C LEU A 358 -11.19 -5.40 5.10
N SER A 359 -12.34 -4.84 5.46
CA SER A 359 -13.61 -5.17 4.80
C SER A 359 -13.70 -4.81 3.31
N TRP A 360 -12.87 -3.88 2.83
CA TRP A 360 -12.88 -3.42 1.44
C TRP A 360 -12.02 -4.29 0.51
N GLN A 361 -11.11 -5.12 1.07
CA GLN A 361 -10.34 -6.10 0.30
C GLN A 361 -11.26 -7.20 -0.22
#